data_AF-A0A2Z6MLJ3-F1
#
_entry.id   AF-A0A2Z6MLJ3-F1
#
_cell.length_a   1.000
_cell.length_b   1.000
_cell.length_c   1.000
_cell.angle_alpha   90.00
_cell.angle_beta   90.00
_cell.angle_gamma   90.00
#
_symmetry.space_group_name_H-M   'P 1'
#
loop_
_entity.id
_entity.type
_entity.pdbx_description
1 polymer ?
#
loop_
_entity_poly.entity_id
_entity_poly.type
_entity_poly.pdbx_seq_one_letter_code
_entity_poly.pdbx_strand_id
1 'polypeptide(L)'
;MDKVSSDCPYPGCFFCVMKEANPSKRRASVLKFFRELPCQDDDGQVLPISGLWNTAMAHPNDPEFIELGIFECMSALIWKGLKNRRWLSHDQNIYIPYYAAHIIGSYTMNMEEFAESAVHAGVIPPLVELLRGRLTWVEQRVAVRALGHLATYGSTFPTVASHGEILELSIQLAMSSLEIVYSHFYQYVDRRLSYHCDLLTRGMGGVEMESRKAEEWASQLQCWSLQLINCFAFKPEFLPTICKQEFLTKLPGMWGGLVNENSPAGIGLLRTICHQKLGRGPVASCPGIIEALCNIARSSDDWQYMAIDCLLWLLQDPSTCHKVIDKVVPALVDLADITTLGDHKKLGDSIVNVLQDCIESQGSGRSSISSRTKEQIEDLLSSKQRLKWEKNMPKEDLHIKQAAALVVKLEGNSLFSSGNISGAASKYSEALSLCPMRSKKERVVLYSNRAQCYLLLQQPLAAISDATRALCLHRPVNRHAKSLWRRAQAYDMLGLAKESLLDAILFINECSQSNDPDLSLRQNKVPDYAERLVKKQMRAAWLFREAAIKHGGVHNQGDGGDIYGPETDDSEWETASESDMGNDGIGDDDDGDWNNDDERKD
;
A
#
# COMPACT_ATOMS: atom_id res chain seq x y z
N MET A 1 2.95 -52.44 29.28
CA MET A 1 1.50 -52.24 29.05
C MET A 1 1.37 -51.32 27.87
N ASP A 2 1.41 -51.91 26.68
CA ASP A 2 1.12 -51.24 25.43
C ASP A 2 -0.33 -50.76 25.46
N LYS A 3 -0.53 -49.43 25.45
CA LYS A 3 -1.84 -48.88 25.16
C LYS A 3 -2.12 -49.14 23.69
N VAL A 4 -2.85 -50.22 23.44
CA VAL A 4 -3.57 -50.49 22.20
C VAL A 4 -4.23 -49.18 21.75
N SER A 5 -3.73 -48.63 20.63
CA SER A 5 -4.39 -47.59 19.87
C SER A 5 -5.80 -48.07 19.59
N SER A 6 -6.82 -47.34 20.05
CA SER A 6 -8.20 -47.58 19.64
C SER A 6 -8.25 -47.57 18.10
N ASP A 7 -8.60 -48.70 17.48
CA ASP A 7 -8.77 -48.79 16.04
C ASP A 7 -9.70 -47.65 15.56
N CYS A 8 -9.31 -46.90 14.52
CA CYS A 8 -10.16 -45.87 13.91
C CYS A 8 -11.49 -46.56 13.54
N PRO A 9 -12.65 -46.07 14.02
CA PRO A 9 -13.94 -46.69 13.73
C PRO A 9 -14.32 -46.64 12.24
N TYR A 10 -13.49 -45.97 11.43
CA TYR A 10 -13.63 -45.82 9.99
C TYR A 10 -12.43 -46.45 9.27
N PRO A 11 -12.50 -47.75 8.90
CA PRO A 11 -11.46 -48.39 8.08
C PRO A 11 -11.26 -47.62 6.77
N GLY A 12 -10.03 -47.20 6.47
CA GLY A 12 -9.73 -46.36 5.31
C GLY A 12 -9.86 -44.85 5.55
N CYS A 13 -10.06 -44.41 6.80
CA CYS A 13 -10.04 -42.99 7.15
C CYS A 13 -8.70 -42.33 6.74
N PHE A 14 -8.73 -41.13 6.15
CA PHE A 14 -7.54 -40.42 5.65
C PHE A 14 -6.41 -40.35 6.69
N PHE A 15 -6.74 -40.09 7.96
CA PHE A 15 -5.74 -40.02 9.03
C PHE A 15 -5.08 -41.37 9.33
N CYS A 16 -5.78 -42.50 9.15
CA CYS A 16 -5.16 -43.82 9.21
C CYS A 16 -4.31 -44.10 7.98
N VAL A 17 -4.76 -43.68 6.80
CA VAL A 17 -3.95 -43.75 5.56
C VAL A 17 -2.64 -43.00 5.76
N MET A 18 -2.67 -41.78 6.31
CA MET A 18 -1.47 -40.97 6.55
C MET A 18 -0.55 -41.55 7.64
N LYS A 19 -1.07 -42.40 8.54
CA LYS A 19 -0.28 -43.11 9.56
C LYS A 19 0.36 -44.41 9.04
N GLU A 20 0.06 -44.84 7.81
CA GLU A 20 0.69 -46.02 7.20
C GLU A 20 2.21 -45.80 7.08
N ALA A 21 2.97 -46.66 7.75
CA ALA A 21 4.42 -46.56 7.82
C ALA A 21 5.11 -46.96 6.50
N ASN A 22 4.47 -47.81 5.69
CA ASN A 22 4.99 -48.21 4.39
C ASN A 22 4.66 -47.15 3.31
N PRO A 23 5.65 -46.44 2.74
CA PRO A 23 5.40 -45.33 1.80
C PRO A 23 4.64 -45.77 0.54
N SER A 24 4.96 -46.95 -0.01
CA SER A 24 4.30 -47.46 -1.22
C SER A 24 2.83 -47.79 -0.96
N LYS A 25 2.50 -48.40 0.18
CA LYS A 25 1.12 -48.67 0.59
C LYS A 25 0.36 -47.39 0.91
N ARG A 26 1.00 -46.42 1.56
CA ARG A 26 0.43 -45.10 1.84
C ARG A 26 0.08 -44.38 0.54
N ARG A 27 1.03 -44.25 -0.39
CA ARG A 27 0.80 -43.62 -1.70
C ARG A 27 -0.33 -44.27 -2.48
N ALA A 28 -0.38 -45.61 -2.53
CA ALA A 28 -1.48 -46.33 -3.18
C ALA A 28 -2.84 -46.07 -2.51
N SER A 29 -2.87 -45.97 -1.19
CA SER A 29 -4.07 -45.68 -0.41
C SER A 29 -4.53 -44.22 -0.58
N VAL A 30 -3.61 -43.26 -0.63
CA VAL A 30 -3.92 -41.84 -0.90
C VAL A 30 -4.43 -41.66 -2.32
N LEU A 31 -3.82 -42.30 -3.31
CA LEU A 31 -4.31 -42.30 -4.71
C LEU A 31 -5.75 -42.82 -4.78
N LYS A 32 -6.03 -43.94 -4.10
CA LYS A 32 -7.39 -44.51 -4.04
C LYS A 32 -8.36 -43.53 -3.36
N PHE A 33 -7.94 -42.94 -2.24
CA PHE A 33 -8.72 -41.96 -1.50
C PHE A 33 -9.11 -40.75 -2.37
N PHE A 34 -8.17 -40.15 -3.11
CA PHE A 34 -8.48 -39.02 -3.99
C PHE A 34 -9.42 -39.37 -5.14
N ARG A 35 -9.41 -40.61 -5.64
CA ARG A 35 -10.34 -41.06 -6.68
C ARG A 35 -11.76 -41.28 -6.15
N GLU A 36 -11.89 -41.77 -4.93
CA GLU A 36 -13.18 -42.17 -4.35
C GLU A 36 -13.89 -41.00 -3.62
N LEU A 37 -13.13 -40.09 -3.00
CA LEU A 37 -13.67 -39.01 -2.17
C LEU A 37 -14.77 -38.17 -2.86
N PRO A 38 -14.63 -37.74 -4.13
CA PRO A 38 -15.69 -36.96 -4.78
C PRO A 38 -17.00 -37.76 -4.99
N CYS A 39 -16.92 -39.09 -5.09
CA CYS A 39 -18.08 -39.96 -5.35
C CYS A 39 -18.84 -40.36 -4.08
N GLN A 40 -18.24 -40.18 -2.90
CA GLN A 40 -18.84 -40.54 -1.61
C GLN A 40 -19.75 -39.44 -1.06
N ASP A 41 -20.79 -39.81 -0.33
CA ASP A 41 -21.71 -38.88 0.38
C ASP A 41 -21.68 -39.12 1.90
N ASP A 42 -20.55 -39.63 2.41
CA ASP A 42 -20.37 -39.99 3.82
C ASP A 42 -20.28 -38.73 4.73
N ASP A 43 -20.63 -38.88 6.01
CA ASP A 43 -20.47 -37.82 7.01
C ASP A 43 -18.97 -37.57 7.31
N GLY A 44 -18.62 -36.32 7.64
CA GLY A 44 -17.26 -35.97 8.07
C GLY A 44 -16.24 -35.81 6.95
N GLN A 45 -16.67 -35.71 5.68
CA GLN A 45 -15.78 -35.47 4.52
C GLN A 45 -14.95 -34.19 4.63
N VAL A 46 -15.41 -33.19 5.40
CA VAL A 46 -14.67 -31.95 5.62
C VAL A 46 -13.35 -32.16 6.37
N LEU A 47 -13.30 -33.12 7.31
CA LEU A 47 -12.14 -33.34 8.18
C LEU A 47 -10.86 -33.72 7.40
N PRO A 48 -10.88 -34.73 6.50
CA PRO A 48 -9.70 -35.05 5.71
C PRO A 48 -9.30 -33.90 4.78
N ILE A 49 -10.26 -33.16 4.21
CA ILE A 49 -9.99 -32.04 3.31
C ILE A 49 -9.36 -30.86 4.07
N SER A 50 -9.86 -30.55 5.28
CA SER A 50 -9.21 -29.58 6.17
C SER A 50 -7.80 -30.03 6.57
N GLY A 51 -7.58 -31.33 6.75
CA GLY A 51 -6.24 -31.91 6.98
C GLY A 51 -5.31 -31.66 5.79
N LEU A 52 -5.76 -31.96 4.57
CA LEU A 52 -5.04 -31.70 3.32
C LEU A 52 -4.71 -30.21 3.15
N TRP A 53 -5.65 -29.33 3.48
CA TRP A 53 -5.44 -27.89 3.45
C TRP A 53 -4.32 -27.44 4.40
N ASN A 54 -4.30 -27.95 5.63
CA ASN A 54 -3.21 -27.67 6.57
C ASN A 54 -1.87 -28.16 6.02
N THR A 55 -1.82 -29.35 5.40
CA THR A 55 -0.61 -29.88 4.77
C THR A 55 -0.16 -29.02 3.59
N ALA A 56 -1.08 -28.61 2.72
CA ALA A 56 -0.78 -27.74 1.57
C ALA A 56 -0.22 -26.38 1.99
N MET A 57 -0.66 -25.86 3.14
CA MET A 57 -0.14 -24.62 3.70
C MET A 57 1.21 -24.77 4.38
N ALA A 58 1.45 -25.88 5.07
CA ALA A 58 2.72 -26.16 5.73
C ALA A 58 3.82 -26.55 4.72
N HIS A 59 3.46 -27.28 3.67
CA HIS A 59 4.37 -27.88 2.70
C HIS A 59 3.91 -27.63 1.25
N PRO A 60 3.83 -26.37 0.81
CA PRO A 60 3.31 -26.01 -0.52
C PRO A 60 4.19 -26.48 -1.68
N ASN A 61 5.44 -26.82 -1.41
CA ASN A 61 6.41 -27.27 -2.41
C ASN A 61 6.57 -28.80 -2.45
N ASP A 62 5.78 -29.55 -1.66
CA ASP A 62 5.81 -31.01 -1.63
C ASP A 62 4.96 -31.59 -2.78
N PRO A 63 5.55 -32.36 -3.72
CA PRO A 63 4.82 -32.92 -4.85
C PRO A 63 3.98 -34.17 -4.50
N GLU A 64 4.11 -34.76 -3.30
CA GLU A 64 3.53 -36.09 -2.99
C GLU A 64 2.04 -36.17 -3.35
N PHE A 65 1.23 -35.19 -2.94
CA PHE A 65 -0.21 -35.20 -3.24
C PHE A 65 -0.56 -34.79 -4.67
N ILE A 66 0.30 -34.00 -5.31
CA ILE A 66 0.12 -33.57 -6.70
C ILE A 66 0.25 -34.79 -7.62
N GLU A 67 1.33 -35.57 -7.44
CA GLU A 67 1.56 -36.82 -8.18
C GLU A 67 0.44 -37.85 -8.00
N LEU A 68 -0.31 -37.76 -6.91
CA LEU A 68 -1.39 -38.69 -6.56
C LEU A 68 -2.78 -38.21 -7.01
N GLY A 69 -2.87 -37.05 -7.67
CA GLY A 69 -4.12 -36.55 -8.27
C GLY A 69 -4.97 -35.69 -7.35
N ILE A 70 -4.35 -34.90 -6.46
CA ILE A 70 -5.09 -33.99 -5.58
C ILE A 70 -5.86 -32.92 -6.37
N PHE A 71 -5.34 -32.43 -7.49
CA PHE A 71 -5.98 -31.36 -8.26
C PHE A 71 -7.29 -31.83 -8.91
N GLU A 72 -7.31 -33.04 -9.48
CA GLU A 72 -8.51 -33.67 -10.03
C GLU A 72 -9.56 -33.88 -8.93
N CYS A 73 -9.12 -34.34 -7.76
CA CYS A 73 -9.98 -34.52 -6.60
C CYS A 73 -10.60 -33.19 -6.14
N MET A 74 -9.80 -32.14 -5.95
CA MET A 74 -10.28 -30.82 -5.53
C MET A 74 -11.20 -30.19 -6.59
N SER A 75 -10.86 -30.31 -7.87
CA SER A 75 -11.69 -29.84 -9.00
C SER A 75 -13.07 -30.52 -8.98
N ALA A 76 -13.10 -31.85 -8.80
CA ALA A 76 -14.34 -32.62 -8.73
C ALA A 76 -15.19 -32.24 -7.50
N LEU A 77 -14.57 -31.99 -6.34
CA LEU A 77 -15.27 -31.58 -5.12
C LEU A 77 -15.90 -30.18 -5.25
N ILE A 78 -15.21 -29.22 -5.89
CA ILE A 78 -15.80 -27.90 -6.18
C ILE A 78 -17.01 -28.07 -7.09
N TRP A 79 -16.89 -28.86 -8.16
CA TRP A 79 -18.02 -29.14 -9.05
C TRP A 79 -19.19 -29.80 -8.35
N LYS A 80 -18.92 -30.74 -7.45
CA LYS A 80 -19.95 -31.40 -6.64
C LYS A 80 -20.70 -30.40 -5.77
N GLY A 81 -19.98 -29.52 -5.08
CA GLY A 81 -20.58 -28.44 -4.28
C GLY A 81 -21.44 -27.49 -5.11
N LEU A 82 -20.99 -27.15 -6.31
CA LEU A 82 -21.72 -26.27 -7.23
C LEU A 82 -22.99 -26.92 -7.82
N LYS A 83 -22.95 -28.23 -8.11
CA LYS A 83 -24.03 -28.93 -8.82
C LYS A 83 -25.03 -29.62 -7.89
N ASN A 84 -24.61 -30.05 -6.70
CA ASN A 84 -25.43 -30.82 -5.78
C ASN A 84 -25.69 -30.03 -4.48
N ARG A 85 -26.76 -29.22 -4.49
CA ARG A 85 -27.17 -28.44 -3.32
C ARG A 85 -27.50 -29.30 -2.09
N ARG A 86 -28.05 -30.50 -2.29
CA ARG A 86 -28.39 -31.41 -1.17
C ARG A 86 -27.12 -31.89 -0.48
N TRP A 87 -26.12 -32.31 -1.25
CA TRP A 87 -24.81 -32.69 -0.71
C TRP A 87 -24.12 -31.51 -0.03
N LEU A 88 -24.17 -30.32 -0.62
CA LEU A 88 -23.53 -29.12 -0.04
C LEU A 88 -24.17 -28.72 1.30
N SER A 89 -25.49 -28.87 1.45
CA SER A 89 -26.21 -28.60 2.69
C SER A 89 -26.13 -29.72 3.74
N HIS A 90 -25.52 -30.85 3.39
CA HIS A 90 -25.40 -32.02 4.27
C HIS A 90 -24.16 -31.90 5.15
N ASP A 91 -24.29 -32.24 6.43
CA ASP A 91 -23.22 -32.19 7.44
C ASP A 91 -22.42 -30.87 7.40
N GLN A 92 -21.10 -30.94 7.21
CA GLN A 92 -20.20 -29.79 7.08
C GLN A 92 -19.65 -29.64 5.65
N ASN A 93 -20.38 -30.12 4.64
CA ASN A 93 -19.89 -30.08 3.26
C ASN A 93 -19.82 -28.65 2.68
N ILE A 94 -20.51 -27.68 3.28
CA ILE A 94 -20.47 -26.26 2.88
C ILE A 94 -19.04 -25.68 2.87
N TYR A 95 -18.14 -26.21 3.70
CA TYR A 95 -16.74 -25.77 3.78
C TYR A 95 -15.86 -26.36 2.67
N ILE A 96 -16.29 -27.43 2.01
CA ILE A 96 -15.44 -28.21 1.11
C ILE A 96 -15.00 -27.39 -0.11
N PRO A 97 -15.87 -26.66 -0.84
CA PRO A 97 -15.45 -25.85 -1.97
C PRO A 97 -14.41 -24.78 -1.58
N TYR A 98 -14.53 -24.20 -0.39
CA TYR A 98 -13.55 -23.25 0.15
C TYR A 98 -12.18 -23.91 0.32
N TYR A 99 -12.11 -25.03 1.05
CA TYR A 99 -10.83 -25.72 1.29
C TYR A 99 -10.23 -26.25 -0.03
N ALA A 100 -11.04 -26.80 -0.92
CA ALA A 100 -10.58 -27.32 -2.20
C ALA A 100 -9.93 -26.23 -3.07
N ALA A 101 -10.57 -25.07 -3.21
CA ALA A 101 -10.00 -23.93 -3.94
C ALA A 101 -8.73 -23.40 -3.24
N HIS A 102 -8.72 -23.37 -1.91
CA HIS A 102 -7.55 -22.95 -1.14
C HIS A 102 -6.37 -23.91 -1.32
N ILE A 103 -6.60 -25.22 -1.32
CA ILE A 103 -5.58 -26.26 -1.57
C ILE A 103 -4.96 -26.06 -2.95
N ILE A 104 -5.79 -25.90 -3.99
CA ILE A 104 -5.31 -25.63 -5.36
C ILE A 104 -4.39 -24.41 -5.34
N GLY A 105 -4.88 -23.27 -4.83
CA GLY A 105 -4.07 -22.06 -4.77
C GLY A 105 -2.81 -22.19 -3.91
N SER A 106 -2.75 -23.09 -2.95
CA SER A 106 -1.57 -23.25 -2.08
C SER A 106 -0.43 -23.97 -2.78
N TYR A 107 -0.74 -25.06 -3.48
CA TYR A 107 0.28 -25.79 -4.25
C TYR A 107 0.75 -25.02 -5.48
N THR A 108 -0.11 -24.20 -6.09
CA THR A 108 0.26 -23.46 -7.31
C THR A 108 0.96 -22.13 -7.02
N MET A 109 1.30 -21.79 -5.77
CA MET A 109 1.77 -20.43 -5.43
C MET A 109 3.26 -20.19 -5.70
N ASN A 110 4.08 -21.25 -5.65
CA ASN A 110 5.55 -21.12 -5.71
C ASN A 110 6.19 -21.82 -6.91
N MET A 111 5.56 -22.87 -7.46
CA MET A 111 6.15 -23.76 -8.46
C MET A 111 5.34 -23.75 -9.77
N GLU A 112 5.98 -23.38 -10.88
CA GLU A 112 5.37 -23.34 -12.22
C GLU A 112 4.86 -24.72 -12.67
N GLU A 113 5.65 -25.78 -12.43
CA GLU A 113 5.29 -27.18 -12.75
C GLU A 113 3.99 -27.63 -12.05
N PHE A 114 3.75 -27.14 -10.82
CA PHE A 114 2.54 -27.46 -10.07
C PHE A 114 1.33 -26.69 -10.62
N ALA A 115 1.53 -25.45 -11.05
CA ALA A 115 0.51 -24.68 -11.75
C ALA A 115 0.13 -25.35 -13.08
N GLU A 116 1.11 -25.82 -13.86
CA GLU A 116 0.85 -26.57 -15.09
C GLU A 116 0.04 -27.83 -14.81
N SER A 117 0.45 -28.63 -13.82
CA SER A 117 -0.27 -29.84 -13.42
C SER A 117 -1.72 -29.54 -13.02
N ALA A 118 -1.96 -28.44 -12.28
CA ALA A 118 -3.30 -28.01 -11.91
C ALA A 118 -4.15 -27.61 -13.14
N VAL A 119 -3.56 -26.90 -14.11
CA VAL A 119 -4.23 -26.55 -15.36
C VAL A 119 -4.62 -27.81 -16.16
N HIS A 120 -3.71 -28.78 -16.28
CA HIS A 120 -3.99 -30.07 -16.94
C HIS A 120 -5.11 -30.86 -16.23
N ALA A 121 -5.18 -30.78 -14.90
CA ALA A 121 -6.26 -31.38 -14.10
C ALA A 121 -7.61 -30.65 -14.24
N GLY A 122 -7.70 -29.56 -15.01
CA GLY A 122 -8.95 -28.86 -15.30
C GLY A 122 -9.51 -28.07 -14.12
N VAL A 123 -8.65 -27.46 -13.30
CA VAL A 123 -9.08 -26.67 -12.13
C VAL A 123 -9.70 -25.31 -12.49
N ILE A 124 -9.39 -24.74 -13.66
CA ILE A 124 -9.82 -23.37 -14.00
C ILE A 124 -11.36 -23.25 -14.08
N PRO A 125 -12.10 -24.08 -14.84
CA PRO A 125 -13.56 -23.94 -14.95
C PRO A 125 -14.32 -23.90 -13.61
N PRO A 126 -14.10 -24.82 -12.65
CA PRO A 126 -14.77 -24.73 -11.35
C PRO A 126 -14.34 -23.51 -10.53
N LEU A 127 -13.08 -23.07 -10.61
CA LEU A 127 -12.62 -21.83 -9.96
C LEU A 127 -13.31 -20.60 -10.55
N VAL A 128 -13.56 -20.55 -11.87
CA VAL A 128 -14.31 -19.47 -12.52
C VAL A 128 -15.76 -19.43 -12.04
N GLU A 129 -16.42 -20.58 -11.86
CA GLU A 129 -17.77 -20.62 -11.27
C GLU A 129 -17.80 -20.07 -9.83
N LEU A 130 -16.78 -20.37 -9.03
CA LEU A 130 -16.65 -19.77 -7.69
C LEU A 130 -16.41 -18.26 -7.79
N LEU A 131 -15.55 -17.80 -8.71
CA LEU A 131 -15.28 -16.37 -8.96
C LEU A 131 -16.56 -15.60 -9.33
N ARG A 132 -17.46 -16.22 -10.11
CA ARG A 132 -18.79 -15.65 -10.43
C ARG A 132 -19.71 -15.46 -9.23
N GLY A 133 -19.33 -15.94 -8.04
CA GLY A 133 -20.15 -15.83 -6.84
C GLY A 133 -21.31 -16.83 -6.83
N ARG A 134 -21.15 -18.01 -7.45
CA ARG A 134 -22.14 -19.10 -7.39
C ARG A 134 -22.40 -19.61 -5.97
N LEU A 135 -21.43 -19.43 -5.08
CA LEU A 135 -21.53 -19.69 -3.64
C LEU A 135 -21.51 -18.35 -2.89
N THR A 136 -20.46 -18.06 -2.11
CA THR A 136 -20.35 -16.81 -1.35
C THR A 136 -19.03 -16.09 -1.60
N TRP A 137 -18.90 -14.90 -1.03
CA TRP A 137 -17.69 -14.09 -1.10
C TRP A 137 -16.46 -14.79 -0.51
N VAL A 138 -16.67 -15.72 0.42
CA VAL A 138 -15.59 -16.52 1.03
C VAL A 138 -14.95 -17.45 0.00
N GLU A 139 -15.74 -18.08 -0.86
CA GLU A 139 -15.24 -18.91 -1.95
C GLU A 139 -14.70 -18.06 -3.12
N GLN A 140 -15.31 -16.91 -3.42
CA GLN A 140 -14.76 -15.96 -4.41
C GLN A 140 -13.33 -15.55 -4.04
N ARG A 141 -13.08 -15.30 -2.75
CA ARG A 141 -11.76 -14.90 -2.23
C ARG A 141 -10.68 -15.95 -2.50
N VAL A 142 -10.95 -17.22 -2.23
CA VAL A 142 -9.96 -18.29 -2.49
C VAL A 142 -9.85 -18.63 -3.97
N ALA A 143 -10.94 -18.49 -4.73
CA ALA A 143 -10.94 -18.70 -6.18
C ALA A 143 -10.09 -17.66 -6.90
N VAL A 144 -10.24 -16.36 -6.58
CA VAL A 144 -9.44 -15.30 -7.18
C VAL A 144 -7.95 -15.44 -6.83
N ARG A 145 -7.63 -15.88 -5.61
CA ARG A 145 -6.25 -16.20 -5.19
C ARG A 145 -5.66 -17.32 -6.04
N ALA A 146 -6.37 -18.43 -6.17
CA ALA A 146 -5.90 -19.58 -6.95
C ALA A 146 -5.70 -19.22 -8.43
N LEU A 147 -6.66 -18.52 -9.03
CA LEU A 147 -6.55 -18.01 -10.40
C LEU A 147 -5.40 -17.01 -10.56
N GLY A 148 -5.16 -16.14 -9.58
CA GLY A 148 -4.01 -15.23 -9.53
C GLY A 148 -2.67 -15.97 -9.61
N HIS A 149 -2.51 -17.03 -8.81
CA HIS A 149 -1.29 -17.84 -8.85
C HIS A 149 -1.11 -18.54 -10.21
N LEU A 150 -2.18 -19.14 -10.74
CA LEU A 150 -2.16 -19.74 -12.09
C LEU A 150 -1.87 -18.69 -13.19
N ALA A 151 -2.28 -17.44 -13.03
CA ALA A 151 -2.03 -16.38 -14.00
C ALA A 151 -0.62 -15.77 -13.90
N THR A 152 0.13 -16.07 -12.83
CA THR A 152 1.45 -15.47 -12.59
C THR A 152 2.53 -16.08 -13.50
N TYR A 153 2.38 -17.35 -13.88
CA TYR A 153 3.36 -18.04 -14.70
C TYR A 153 3.12 -17.88 -16.20
N GLY A 154 4.21 -17.81 -16.96
CA GLY A 154 4.16 -17.65 -18.41
C GLY A 154 3.54 -18.87 -19.10
N SER A 155 3.77 -20.07 -18.58
CA SER A 155 3.25 -21.30 -19.19
C SER A 155 1.73 -21.50 -19.01
N THR A 156 1.18 -21.07 -17.88
CA THR A 156 -0.25 -21.26 -17.55
C THR A 156 -1.12 -20.05 -17.86
N PHE A 157 -0.55 -18.84 -17.95
CA PHE A 157 -1.29 -17.62 -18.26
C PHE A 157 -2.16 -17.72 -19.52
N PRO A 158 -1.70 -18.26 -20.67
CA PRO A 158 -2.53 -18.36 -21.87
C PRO A 158 -3.83 -19.15 -21.66
N THR A 159 -3.80 -20.20 -20.83
CA THR A 159 -4.97 -21.02 -20.51
C THR A 159 -5.92 -20.33 -19.54
N VAL A 160 -5.39 -19.51 -18.62
CA VAL A 160 -6.23 -18.64 -17.79
C VAL A 160 -6.87 -17.56 -18.66
N ALA A 161 -6.09 -16.87 -19.50
CA ALA A 161 -6.55 -15.78 -20.34
C ALA A 161 -7.54 -16.21 -21.44
N SER A 162 -7.51 -17.48 -21.88
CA SER A 162 -8.47 -18.02 -22.85
C SER A 162 -9.90 -18.10 -22.29
N HIS A 163 -10.05 -18.11 -20.96
CA HIS A 163 -11.34 -17.94 -20.29
C HIS A 163 -11.66 -16.45 -20.23
N GLY A 164 -12.21 -15.92 -21.33
CA GLY A 164 -12.32 -14.48 -21.59
C GLY A 164 -12.95 -13.65 -20.47
N GLU A 165 -13.87 -14.23 -19.69
CA GLU A 165 -14.58 -13.54 -18.59
C GLU A 165 -13.76 -13.32 -17.31
N ILE A 166 -12.62 -14.00 -17.15
CA ILE A 166 -11.83 -13.91 -15.90
C ILE A 166 -11.43 -12.46 -15.62
N LEU A 167 -11.03 -11.73 -16.66
CA LEU A 167 -10.62 -10.34 -16.52
C LEU A 167 -11.80 -9.46 -16.10
N GLU A 168 -12.96 -9.55 -16.76
CA GLU A 168 -14.13 -8.75 -16.38
C GLU A 168 -14.63 -9.08 -14.97
N LEU A 169 -14.69 -10.37 -14.60
CA LEU A 169 -15.08 -10.79 -13.26
C LEU A 169 -14.12 -10.27 -12.20
N SER A 170 -12.82 -10.28 -12.46
CA SER A 170 -11.81 -9.75 -11.53
C SER A 170 -11.94 -8.24 -11.36
N ILE A 171 -12.19 -7.49 -12.44
CA ILE A 171 -12.45 -6.04 -12.39
C ILE A 171 -13.70 -5.76 -11.56
N GLN A 172 -14.81 -6.46 -11.82
CA GLN A 172 -16.05 -6.31 -11.07
C GLN A 172 -15.86 -6.62 -9.58
N LEU A 173 -15.12 -7.68 -9.26
CA LEU A 173 -14.84 -8.10 -7.90
C LEU A 173 -13.95 -7.08 -7.18
N ALA A 174 -12.91 -6.54 -7.82
CA ALA A 174 -12.09 -5.47 -7.26
C ALA A 174 -12.91 -4.20 -6.93
N MET A 175 -13.90 -3.87 -7.76
CA MET A 175 -14.78 -2.71 -7.56
C MET A 175 -15.86 -2.92 -6.49
N SER A 176 -16.30 -4.16 -6.26
CA SER A 176 -17.48 -4.45 -5.42
C SER A 176 -17.19 -5.25 -4.16
N SER A 177 -15.98 -5.80 -3.98
CA SER A 177 -15.60 -6.68 -2.86
C SER A 177 -15.95 -6.11 -1.49
N LEU A 178 -15.61 -4.84 -1.24
CA LEU A 178 -15.89 -4.18 0.04
C LEU A 178 -17.40 -4.07 0.28
N GLU A 179 -18.18 -3.74 -0.74
CA GLU A 179 -19.64 -3.67 -0.66
C GLU A 179 -20.27 -5.05 -0.42
N ILE A 180 -19.77 -6.07 -1.12
CA ILE A 180 -20.23 -7.46 -0.98
C ILE A 180 -20.02 -7.94 0.46
N VAL A 181 -18.81 -7.82 1.00
CA VAL A 181 -18.52 -8.27 2.37
C VAL A 181 -19.28 -7.44 3.40
N TYR A 182 -19.41 -6.13 3.17
CA TYR A 182 -20.16 -5.26 4.07
C TYR A 182 -21.62 -5.70 4.18
N SER A 183 -22.31 -5.77 3.04
CA SER A 183 -23.75 -6.06 3.01
C SER A 183 -24.10 -7.51 3.37
N HIS A 184 -23.25 -8.47 2.99
CA HIS A 184 -23.52 -9.89 3.21
C HIS A 184 -23.06 -10.42 4.58
N PHE A 185 -22.10 -9.74 5.25
CA PHE A 185 -21.52 -10.24 6.50
C PHE A 185 -21.38 -9.16 7.59
N TYR A 186 -20.86 -7.97 7.25
CA TYR A 186 -20.53 -6.97 8.26
C TYR A 186 -21.78 -6.31 8.87
N GLN A 187 -22.71 -5.87 8.04
CA GLN A 187 -23.86 -5.03 8.43
C GLN A 187 -24.84 -5.75 9.37
N TYR A 188 -25.12 -7.03 9.12
CA TYR A 188 -26.15 -7.79 9.84
C TYR A 188 -25.51 -8.89 10.68
N VAL A 189 -25.03 -8.54 11.87
CA VAL A 189 -24.38 -9.48 12.81
C VAL A 189 -25.25 -10.72 13.07
N ASP A 190 -26.56 -10.54 13.26
CA ASP A 190 -27.51 -11.64 13.54
C ASP A 190 -27.77 -12.56 12.33
N ARG A 191 -27.31 -12.18 11.13
CA ARG A 191 -27.52 -12.95 9.89
C ARG A 191 -26.22 -13.57 9.35
N ARG A 192 -25.13 -13.49 10.11
CA ARG A 192 -23.86 -14.11 9.71
C ARG A 192 -24.02 -15.63 9.61
N LEU A 193 -23.54 -16.18 8.50
CA LEU A 193 -23.52 -17.63 8.33
C LEU A 193 -22.48 -18.21 9.27
N SER A 194 -22.85 -19.24 10.05
CA SER A 194 -21.96 -19.85 11.04
C SER A 194 -20.64 -20.29 10.43
N TYR A 195 -20.67 -20.88 9.25
CA TYR A 195 -19.47 -21.35 8.56
C TYR A 195 -18.53 -20.22 8.13
N HIS A 196 -19.04 -19.01 7.89
CA HIS A 196 -18.18 -17.83 7.66
C HIS A 196 -17.47 -17.44 8.95
N CYS A 197 -18.20 -17.37 10.07
CA CYS A 197 -17.62 -17.08 11.39
C CYS A 197 -16.55 -18.11 11.77
N ASP A 198 -16.86 -19.40 11.59
CA ASP A 198 -15.93 -20.50 11.90
C ASP A 198 -14.66 -20.44 11.04
N LEU A 199 -14.77 -20.08 9.76
CA LEU A 199 -13.61 -19.88 8.89
C LEU A 199 -12.77 -18.65 9.26
N LEU A 200 -13.42 -17.56 9.69
CA LEU A 200 -12.76 -16.30 10.04
C LEU A 200 -12.02 -16.38 11.38
N THR A 201 -12.63 -17.01 12.38
CA THR A 201 -12.16 -16.93 13.78
C THR A 201 -11.93 -18.28 14.44
N ARG A 202 -12.31 -19.40 13.80
CA ARG A 202 -12.31 -20.75 14.41
C ARG A 202 -13.12 -20.79 15.71
N GLY A 203 -14.21 -20.02 15.79
CA GLY A 203 -15.10 -19.93 16.95
C GLY A 203 -14.55 -19.09 18.12
N MET A 204 -13.50 -18.28 17.91
CA MET A 204 -12.88 -17.46 18.95
C MET A 204 -13.17 -15.96 18.78
N GLY A 205 -13.08 -15.19 19.88
CA GLY A 205 -13.01 -13.72 19.84
C GLY A 205 -14.31 -12.94 19.58
N GLY A 206 -15.44 -13.62 19.37
CA GLY A 206 -16.78 -13.00 19.28
C GLY A 206 -16.95 -11.99 18.13
N VAL A 207 -18.03 -11.21 18.22
CA VAL A 207 -18.51 -10.32 17.14
C VAL A 207 -17.46 -9.30 16.69
N GLU A 208 -16.66 -8.75 17.62
CA GLU A 208 -15.63 -7.77 17.29
C GLU A 208 -14.51 -8.39 16.45
N MET A 209 -14.00 -9.56 16.84
CA MET A 209 -12.96 -10.26 16.09
C MET A 209 -13.46 -10.69 14.72
N GLU A 210 -14.69 -11.20 14.63
CA GLU A 210 -15.33 -11.53 13.36
C GLU A 210 -15.42 -10.31 12.43
N SER A 211 -15.82 -9.16 12.95
CA SER A 211 -15.95 -7.92 12.17
C SER A 211 -14.60 -7.43 11.66
N ARG A 212 -13.56 -7.50 12.50
CA ARG A 212 -12.19 -7.15 12.12
C ARG A 212 -11.63 -8.10 11.06
N LYS A 213 -11.85 -9.41 11.23
CA LYS A 213 -11.42 -10.42 10.24
C LYS A 213 -12.18 -10.31 8.92
N ALA A 214 -13.46 -9.91 8.95
CA ALA A 214 -14.21 -9.64 7.74
C ALA A 214 -13.64 -8.44 6.96
N GLU A 215 -13.24 -7.37 7.64
CA GLU A 215 -12.56 -6.23 7.01
C GLU A 215 -11.22 -6.65 6.39
N GLU A 216 -10.42 -7.43 7.11
CA GLU A 216 -9.16 -8.00 6.60
C GLU A 216 -9.40 -8.86 5.33
N TRP A 217 -10.39 -9.75 5.35
CA TRP A 217 -10.68 -10.61 4.20
C TRP A 217 -11.30 -9.84 3.04
N ALA A 218 -12.04 -8.76 3.29
CA ALA A 218 -12.53 -7.87 2.24
C ALA A 218 -11.39 -7.15 1.53
N SER A 219 -10.40 -6.67 2.31
CA SER A 219 -9.15 -6.13 1.77
C SER A 219 -8.40 -7.18 0.92
N GLN A 220 -8.20 -8.39 1.45
CA GLN A 220 -7.57 -9.48 0.70
C GLN A 220 -8.30 -9.78 -0.60
N LEU A 221 -9.63 -9.85 -0.58
CA LEU A 221 -10.45 -10.09 -1.75
C LEU A 221 -10.24 -8.99 -2.82
N GLN A 222 -10.20 -7.71 -2.43
CA GLN A 222 -9.91 -6.61 -3.35
C GLN A 222 -8.47 -6.71 -3.90
N CYS A 223 -7.47 -6.85 -3.03
CA CYS A 223 -6.07 -6.87 -3.40
C CYS A 223 -5.70 -8.08 -4.28
N TRP A 224 -6.25 -9.27 -4.00
CA TRP A 224 -6.02 -10.45 -4.83
C TRP A 224 -6.72 -10.35 -6.19
N SER A 225 -7.87 -9.67 -6.25
CA SER A 225 -8.50 -9.33 -7.54
C SER A 225 -7.61 -8.38 -8.35
N LEU A 226 -7.06 -7.34 -7.72
CA LEU A 226 -6.10 -6.44 -8.35
C LEU A 226 -4.83 -7.15 -8.81
N GLN A 227 -4.31 -8.10 -8.03
CA GLN A 227 -3.15 -8.89 -8.41
C GLN A 227 -3.43 -9.76 -9.64
N LEU A 228 -4.60 -10.39 -9.73
CA LEU A 228 -4.99 -11.13 -10.92
C LEU A 228 -5.11 -10.21 -12.13
N ILE A 229 -5.74 -9.04 -12.01
CA ILE A 229 -5.79 -8.03 -13.08
C ILE A 229 -4.39 -7.58 -13.49
N ASN A 230 -3.47 -7.46 -12.52
CA ASN A 230 -2.08 -7.08 -12.78
C ASN A 230 -1.36 -8.09 -13.70
N CYS A 231 -1.62 -9.40 -13.54
CA CYS A 231 -1.13 -10.42 -14.47
C CYS A 231 -1.55 -10.15 -15.92
N PHE A 232 -2.80 -9.72 -16.14
CA PHE A 232 -3.31 -9.32 -17.46
C PHE A 232 -2.71 -7.99 -17.93
N ALA A 233 -2.51 -7.01 -17.03
CA ALA A 233 -1.98 -5.68 -17.36
C ALA A 233 -0.56 -5.72 -17.95
N PHE A 234 0.21 -6.77 -17.68
CA PHE A 234 1.50 -7.00 -18.33
C PHE A 234 1.40 -7.25 -19.84
N LYS A 235 0.22 -7.62 -20.36
CA LYS A 235 0.01 -7.89 -21.79
C LYS A 235 -0.78 -6.73 -22.45
N PRO A 236 -0.22 -6.07 -23.47
CA PRO A 236 -0.82 -4.89 -24.09
C PRO A 236 -2.27 -5.07 -24.60
N GLU A 237 -2.62 -6.28 -25.04
CA GLU A 237 -3.94 -6.62 -25.59
C GLU A 237 -5.10 -6.48 -24.58
N PHE A 238 -4.83 -6.58 -23.27
CA PHE A 238 -5.86 -6.44 -22.23
C PHE A 238 -6.00 -5.01 -21.70
N LEU A 239 -5.04 -4.13 -22.00
CA LEU A 239 -5.06 -2.74 -21.53
C LEU A 239 -6.31 -1.96 -21.94
N PRO A 240 -6.90 -2.11 -23.15
CA PRO A 240 -8.15 -1.43 -23.50
C PRO A 240 -9.31 -1.76 -22.54
N THR A 241 -9.38 -3.01 -22.05
CA THR A 241 -10.40 -3.43 -21.08
C THR A 241 -10.10 -2.89 -19.68
N ILE A 242 -8.83 -2.95 -19.26
CA ILE A 242 -8.37 -2.50 -17.93
C ILE A 242 -8.44 -0.97 -17.82
N CYS A 243 -8.15 -0.23 -18.89
CA CYS A 243 -8.11 1.23 -18.89
C CYS A 243 -9.48 1.88 -19.10
N LYS A 244 -10.59 1.13 -19.00
CA LYS A 244 -11.94 1.71 -18.98
C LYS A 244 -12.05 2.69 -17.82
N GLN A 245 -12.58 3.89 -18.09
CA GLN A 245 -12.58 5.00 -17.15
C GLN A 245 -13.28 4.68 -15.82
N GLU A 246 -14.36 3.89 -15.86
CA GLU A 246 -15.14 3.45 -14.69
C GLU A 246 -14.29 2.70 -13.65
N PHE A 247 -13.34 1.90 -14.11
CA PHE A 247 -12.42 1.15 -13.24
C PHE A 247 -11.16 1.95 -12.94
N LEU A 248 -10.54 2.54 -13.97
CA LEU A 248 -9.25 3.23 -13.88
C LEU A 248 -9.27 4.37 -12.83
N THR A 249 -10.36 5.13 -12.77
CA THR A 249 -10.50 6.26 -11.83
C THR A 249 -10.66 5.84 -10.37
N LYS A 250 -11.02 4.58 -10.11
CA LYS A 250 -11.19 4.03 -8.75
C LYS A 250 -9.90 3.47 -8.17
N LEU A 251 -8.91 3.14 -9.00
CA LEU A 251 -7.66 2.51 -8.56
C LEU A 251 -6.93 3.25 -7.42
N PRO A 252 -6.79 4.60 -7.44
CA PRO A 252 -6.10 5.28 -6.34
C PRO A 252 -6.77 5.09 -4.97
N GLY A 253 -8.10 4.89 -4.95
CA GLY A 253 -8.86 4.64 -3.72
C GLY A 253 -8.83 3.18 -3.24
N MET A 254 -8.37 2.25 -4.07
CA MET A 254 -8.22 0.84 -3.71
C MET A 254 -6.88 0.61 -3.02
N TRP A 255 -6.72 1.15 -1.81
CA TRP A 255 -5.43 1.19 -1.11
C TRP A 255 -5.16 0.00 -0.18
N GLY A 256 -6.09 -0.95 -0.05
CA GLY A 256 -5.91 -2.16 0.76
C GLY A 256 -6.01 -1.98 2.28
N GLY A 257 -6.07 -0.75 2.77
CA GLY A 257 -6.12 -0.48 4.21
C GLY A 257 -4.79 -0.80 4.91
N LEU A 258 -4.78 -0.71 6.25
CA LEU A 258 -3.57 -0.96 7.05
C LEU A 258 -3.25 -2.46 7.25
N VAL A 259 -4.17 -3.37 6.89
CA VAL A 259 -4.06 -4.79 7.24
C VAL A 259 -3.29 -5.61 6.20
N ASN A 260 -3.07 -5.07 5.00
CA ASN A 260 -2.46 -5.79 3.88
C ASN A 260 -1.15 -5.14 3.40
N GLU A 261 -0.20 -5.01 4.32
CA GLU A 261 1.08 -4.30 4.15
C GLU A 261 1.89 -4.77 2.92
N ASN A 262 1.75 -6.04 2.52
CA ASN A 262 2.50 -6.62 1.40
C ASN A 262 1.87 -6.37 0.02
N SER A 263 0.69 -5.75 -0.05
CA SER A 263 0.01 -5.51 -1.32
C SER A 263 0.17 -4.05 -1.78
N PRO A 264 0.72 -3.79 -2.97
CA PRO A 264 0.72 -2.46 -3.55
C PRO A 264 -0.67 -2.04 -4.07
N ALA A 265 -1.68 -2.91 -3.93
CA ALA A 265 -3.08 -2.64 -4.25
C ALA A 265 -3.26 -1.87 -5.58
N GLY A 266 -4.08 -0.81 -5.59
CA GLY A 266 -4.38 -0.04 -6.80
C GLY A 266 -3.18 0.71 -7.38
N ILE A 267 -2.24 1.18 -6.53
CA ILE A 267 -1.04 1.87 -7.00
C ILE A 267 -0.10 0.91 -7.75
N GLY A 268 -0.03 -0.35 -7.32
CA GLY A 268 0.71 -1.40 -8.01
C GLY A 268 0.20 -1.65 -9.43
N LEU A 269 -1.11 -1.74 -9.58
CA LEU A 269 -1.73 -1.90 -10.90
C LEU A 269 -1.52 -0.66 -11.78
N LEU A 270 -1.68 0.55 -11.22
CA LEU A 270 -1.38 1.80 -11.93
C LEU A 270 0.06 1.85 -12.43
N ARG A 271 1.02 1.39 -11.63
CA ARG A 271 2.43 1.29 -12.05
C ARG A 271 2.58 0.38 -13.25
N THR A 272 1.99 -0.82 -13.25
CA THR A 272 2.05 -1.72 -14.41
C THR A 272 1.40 -1.11 -15.66
N ILE A 273 0.27 -0.41 -15.50
CA ILE A 273 -0.40 0.30 -16.60
C ILE A 273 0.50 1.40 -17.17
N CYS A 274 1.10 2.24 -16.31
CA CYS A 274 1.98 3.34 -16.72
C CYS A 274 3.31 2.86 -17.32
N HIS A 275 3.81 1.69 -16.91
CA HIS A 275 4.99 1.09 -17.50
C HIS A 275 4.77 0.84 -19.01
N GLN A 276 3.56 0.40 -19.38
CA GLN A 276 3.17 0.15 -20.77
C GLN A 276 2.79 1.45 -21.50
N LYS A 277 3.35 1.65 -22.71
CA LYS A 277 3.07 2.86 -23.51
C LYS A 277 1.58 3.08 -23.80
N LEU A 278 0.83 2.00 -24.06
CA LEU A 278 -0.62 2.08 -24.31
C LEU A 278 -1.43 2.51 -23.08
N GLY A 279 -0.94 2.24 -21.86
CA GLY A 279 -1.62 2.58 -20.61
C GLY A 279 -1.41 4.02 -20.15
N ARG A 280 -0.29 4.66 -20.55
CA ARG A 280 0.06 6.05 -20.19
C ARG A 280 -0.99 7.06 -20.65
N GLY A 281 -1.46 6.93 -21.90
CA GLY A 281 -2.45 7.83 -22.49
C GLY A 281 -3.77 7.93 -21.68
N PRO A 282 -4.43 6.79 -21.39
CA PRO A 282 -5.60 6.73 -20.51
C PRO A 282 -5.36 7.34 -19.11
N VAL A 283 -4.24 7.00 -18.46
CA VAL A 283 -3.91 7.53 -17.13
C VAL A 283 -3.71 9.06 -17.16
N ALA A 284 -2.94 9.56 -18.12
CA ALA A 284 -2.69 10.99 -18.31
C ALA A 284 -3.97 11.79 -18.61
N SER A 285 -5.00 11.13 -19.13
CA SER A 285 -6.28 11.75 -19.47
C SER A 285 -7.24 11.82 -18.26
N CYS A 286 -6.84 11.31 -17.09
CA CYS A 286 -7.63 11.31 -15.86
C CYS A 286 -6.99 12.22 -14.79
N PRO A 287 -7.41 13.50 -14.68
CA PRO A 287 -6.76 14.47 -13.78
C PRO A 287 -6.75 14.07 -12.31
N GLY A 288 -7.79 13.37 -11.83
CA GLY A 288 -7.88 12.89 -10.46
C GLY A 288 -6.86 11.79 -10.13
N ILE A 289 -6.47 10.97 -11.11
CA ILE A 289 -5.41 9.96 -10.91
C ILE A 289 -4.05 10.66 -10.76
N ILE A 290 -3.78 11.67 -11.59
CA ILE A 290 -2.53 12.45 -11.51
C ILE A 290 -2.40 13.14 -10.15
N GLU A 291 -3.50 13.71 -9.65
CA GLU A 291 -3.56 14.32 -8.33
C GLU A 291 -3.30 13.29 -7.22
N ALA A 292 -3.96 12.13 -7.27
CA ALA A 292 -3.74 11.06 -6.31
C ALA A 292 -2.29 10.54 -6.35
N LEU A 293 -1.70 10.37 -7.54
CA LEU A 293 -0.29 9.99 -7.68
C LEU A 293 0.65 11.03 -7.05
N CYS A 294 0.37 12.33 -7.22
CA CYS A 294 1.15 13.41 -6.61
C CYS A 294 1.02 13.43 -5.07
N ASN A 295 -0.14 13.05 -4.53
CA ASN A 295 -0.34 12.96 -3.08
C ASN A 295 0.34 11.72 -2.50
N ILE A 296 0.16 10.55 -3.11
CA ILE A 296 0.84 9.31 -2.71
C ILE A 296 2.37 9.49 -2.77
N ALA A 297 2.90 10.07 -3.85
CA ALA A 297 4.33 10.33 -4.01
C ALA A 297 4.92 11.25 -2.94
N ARG A 298 4.11 12.07 -2.26
CA ARG A 298 4.53 12.98 -1.17
C ARG A 298 4.09 12.50 0.21
N SER A 299 3.46 11.34 0.33
CA SER A 299 2.97 10.79 1.60
C SER A 299 3.98 9.83 2.23
N SER A 300 3.68 9.31 3.42
CA SER A 300 4.42 8.21 4.06
C SER A 300 3.92 6.83 3.66
N ASP A 301 3.35 6.68 2.46
CA ASP A 301 2.95 5.38 1.90
C ASP A 301 4.20 4.55 1.57
N ASP A 302 4.22 3.27 1.96
CA ASP A 302 5.35 2.37 1.67
C ASP A 302 5.58 2.20 0.15
N TRP A 303 4.54 2.44 -0.66
CA TRP A 303 4.58 2.39 -2.11
C TRP A 303 4.80 3.76 -2.77
N GLN A 304 5.30 4.75 -2.01
CA GLN A 304 5.65 6.10 -2.49
C GLN A 304 6.43 6.07 -3.81
N TYR A 305 7.42 5.19 -3.93
CA TYR A 305 8.27 5.06 -5.12
C TYR A 305 7.49 4.64 -6.37
N MET A 306 6.43 3.83 -6.22
CA MET A 306 5.60 3.39 -7.34
C MET A 306 4.83 4.55 -7.97
N ALA A 307 4.38 5.49 -7.14
CA ALA A 307 3.75 6.71 -7.60
C ALA A 307 4.76 7.62 -8.32
N ILE A 308 5.98 7.75 -7.78
CA ILE A 308 7.06 8.50 -8.43
C ILE A 308 7.39 7.91 -9.81
N ASP A 309 7.55 6.59 -9.91
CA ASP A 309 7.77 5.89 -11.19
C ASP A 309 6.69 6.22 -12.22
N CYS A 310 5.41 6.16 -11.81
CA CYS A 310 4.29 6.52 -12.69
C CYS A 310 4.43 7.95 -13.22
N LEU A 311 4.68 8.91 -12.33
CA LEU A 311 4.80 10.32 -12.68
C LEU A 311 5.97 10.57 -13.64
N LEU A 312 7.12 9.92 -13.39
CA LEU A 312 8.29 10.01 -14.27
C LEU A 312 8.01 9.44 -15.66
N TRP A 313 7.40 8.26 -15.76
CA TRP A 313 7.08 7.65 -17.06
C TRP A 313 6.05 8.47 -17.87
N LEU A 314 5.10 9.13 -17.19
CA LEU A 314 4.15 10.01 -17.85
C LEU A 314 4.79 11.31 -18.36
N LEU A 315 5.82 11.81 -17.68
CA LEU A 315 6.60 12.97 -18.14
C LEU A 315 7.57 12.62 -19.28
N GLN A 316 8.20 11.46 -19.21
CA GLN A 316 9.13 10.98 -20.22
C GLN A 316 8.45 10.62 -21.55
N ASP A 317 7.14 10.32 -21.54
CA ASP A 317 6.39 10.05 -22.76
C ASP A 317 5.88 11.37 -23.41
N PRO A 318 6.35 11.72 -24.62
CA PRO A 318 5.96 12.97 -25.30
C PRO A 318 4.45 13.10 -25.52
N SER A 319 3.73 11.97 -25.65
CA SER A 319 2.29 11.95 -25.89
C SER A 319 1.46 12.31 -24.66
N THR A 320 2.05 12.22 -23.46
CA THR A 320 1.38 12.48 -22.18
C THR A 320 1.95 13.64 -21.41
N CYS A 321 3.25 13.94 -21.58
CA CYS A 321 3.97 14.97 -20.83
C CYS A 321 3.20 16.29 -20.73
N HIS A 322 2.77 16.84 -21.86
CA HIS A 322 2.03 18.10 -21.93
C HIS A 322 0.70 18.13 -21.17
N LYS A 323 0.07 16.96 -20.95
CA LYS A 323 -1.20 16.85 -20.22
C LYS A 323 -1.01 16.87 -18.72
N VAL A 324 0.16 16.45 -18.24
CA VAL A 324 0.41 16.19 -16.82
C VAL A 324 1.41 17.16 -16.22
N ILE A 325 2.29 17.76 -17.01
CA ILE A 325 3.48 18.48 -16.54
C ILE A 325 3.16 19.56 -15.50
N ASP A 326 2.19 20.43 -15.74
CA ASP A 326 1.88 21.52 -14.81
C ASP A 326 1.38 21.01 -13.44
N LYS A 327 0.76 19.82 -13.38
CA LYS A 327 0.32 19.19 -12.14
C LYS A 327 1.42 18.42 -11.44
N VAL A 328 2.29 17.75 -12.21
CA VAL A 328 3.29 16.81 -11.68
C VAL A 328 4.53 17.52 -11.16
N VAL A 329 4.97 18.57 -11.84
CA VAL A 329 6.23 19.27 -11.50
C VAL A 329 6.27 19.76 -10.06
N PRO A 330 5.24 20.41 -9.49
CA PRO A 330 5.29 20.85 -8.10
C PRO A 330 5.60 19.70 -7.12
N ALA A 331 4.99 18.54 -7.33
CA ALA A 331 5.20 17.39 -6.46
C ALA A 331 6.60 16.79 -6.63
N LEU A 332 7.10 16.67 -7.86
CA LEU A 332 8.44 16.15 -8.11
C LEU A 332 9.56 17.08 -7.63
N VAL A 333 9.37 18.40 -7.72
CA VAL A 333 10.33 19.38 -7.18
C VAL A 333 10.48 19.22 -5.67
N ASP A 334 9.39 18.95 -4.94
CA ASP A 334 9.44 18.71 -3.49
C ASP A 334 10.24 17.44 -3.11
N LEU A 335 10.33 16.48 -4.03
CA LEU A 335 10.99 15.18 -3.86
C LEU A 335 12.42 15.15 -4.42
N ALA A 336 12.88 16.23 -5.06
CA ALA A 336 14.15 16.27 -5.80
C ALA A 336 15.41 16.15 -4.92
N ASP A 337 15.26 16.25 -3.59
CA ASP A 337 16.35 16.09 -2.63
C ASP A 337 16.41 14.69 -1.99
N ILE A 338 15.50 13.78 -2.35
CA ILE A 338 15.56 12.38 -1.90
C ILE A 338 16.84 11.72 -2.43
N THR A 339 17.68 11.22 -1.52
CA THR A 339 18.89 10.48 -1.90
C THR A 339 18.63 8.99 -2.12
N THR A 340 17.87 8.38 -1.22
CA THR A 340 17.62 6.93 -1.17
C THR A 340 16.21 6.69 -0.63
N LEU A 341 15.42 5.90 -1.36
CA LEU A 341 14.07 5.49 -0.96
C LEU A 341 13.94 3.98 -1.18
N GLY A 342 13.99 3.19 -0.11
CA GLY A 342 14.14 1.73 -0.22
C GLY A 342 15.39 1.37 -1.04
N ASP A 343 15.21 0.53 -2.06
CA ASP A 343 16.29 0.12 -2.97
C ASP A 343 16.63 1.18 -4.05
N HIS A 344 15.84 2.24 -4.17
CA HIS A 344 16.04 3.28 -5.17
C HIS A 344 17.12 4.28 -4.73
N LYS A 345 18.33 4.11 -5.27
CA LYS A 345 19.46 5.03 -5.07
C LYS A 345 19.41 6.18 -6.09
N LYS A 346 19.82 7.39 -5.66
CA LYS A 346 19.89 8.61 -6.51
C LYS A 346 18.56 9.01 -7.13
N LEU A 347 17.44 8.75 -6.45
CA LEU A 347 16.10 9.04 -6.97
C LEU A 347 15.92 10.54 -7.28
N GLY A 348 16.39 11.43 -6.41
CA GLY A 348 16.35 12.87 -6.64
C GLY A 348 17.10 13.32 -7.89
N ASP A 349 18.23 12.69 -8.21
CA ASP A 349 18.99 12.99 -9.44
C ASP A 349 18.19 12.56 -10.68
N SER A 350 17.57 11.38 -10.63
CA SER A 350 16.68 10.89 -11.71
C SER A 350 15.50 11.83 -11.94
N ILE A 351 14.88 12.34 -10.87
CA ILE A 351 13.80 13.32 -10.95
C ILE A 351 14.28 14.60 -11.66
N VAL A 352 15.42 15.15 -11.22
CA VAL A 352 15.99 16.38 -11.79
C VAL A 352 16.30 16.22 -13.28
N ASN A 353 16.88 15.10 -13.68
CA ASN A 353 17.20 14.82 -15.08
C ASN A 353 15.93 14.80 -15.95
N VAL A 354 14.88 14.11 -15.50
CA VAL A 354 13.60 14.06 -16.25
C VAL A 354 12.97 15.45 -16.37
N LEU A 355 13.01 16.25 -15.30
CA LEU A 355 12.49 17.62 -15.32
C LEU A 355 13.30 18.54 -16.25
N GLN A 356 14.62 18.36 -16.31
CA GLN A 356 15.48 19.09 -17.23
C GLN A 356 15.16 18.73 -18.70
N ASP A 357 15.06 17.44 -19.01
CA ASP A 357 14.71 16.94 -20.35
C ASP A 357 13.35 17.48 -20.83
N CYS A 358 12.40 17.66 -19.92
CA CYS A 358 11.08 18.24 -20.23
C CYS A 358 11.16 19.69 -20.72
N ILE A 359 12.14 20.48 -20.25
CA ILE A 359 12.36 21.85 -20.75
C ILE A 359 13.09 21.83 -22.09
N GLU A 360 14.14 21.01 -22.20
CA GLU A 360 15.01 20.98 -23.38
C GLU A 360 14.27 20.48 -24.63
N SER A 361 13.38 19.50 -24.46
CA SER A 361 12.59 18.90 -25.56
C SER A 361 11.52 19.83 -26.16
N GLN A 362 11.17 20.95 -25.51
CA GLN A 362 10.12 21.87 -25.96
C GLN A 362 10.57 22.88 -27.02
N GLY A 363 11.87 22.96 -27.33
CA GLY A 363 12.41 23.88 -28.34
C GLY A 363 11.89 23.66 -29.78
N SER A 364 11.09 22.62 -30.04
CA SER A 364 10.65 22.22 -31.40
C SER A 364 9.13 22.09 -31.61
N GLY A 365 8.29 22.45 -30.62
CA GLY A 365 6.88 22.78 -30.84
C GLY A 365 5.79 21.81 -30.32
N ARG A 366 4.69 22.49 -29.89
CA ARG A 366 3.35 22.08 -29.42
C ARG A 366 3.15 21.78 -27.92
N SER A 367 2.32 22.66 -27.33
CA SER A 367 1.89 22.84 -25.93
C SER A 367 2.89 23.62 -25.06
N SER A 368 2.45 24.76 -24.52
CA SER A 368 3.28 25.61 -23.67
C SER A 368 3.18 25.11 -22.25
N ILE A 369 4.29 24.64 -21.68
CA ILE A 369 4.47 24.55 -20.22
C ILE A 369 4.08 25.91 -19.62
N SER A 370 3.39 25.92 -18.48
CA SER A 370 3.05 27.17 -17.83
C SER A 370 4.34 27.91 -17.39
N SER A 371 4.32 29.25 -17.42
CA SER A 371 5.47 30.05 -17.00
C SER A 371 5.91 29.72 -15.58
N ARG A 372 4.93 29.48 -14.69
CA ARG A 372 5.15 29.07 -13.30
C ARG A 372 5.89 27.74 -13.20
N THR A 373 5.48 26.74 -13.98
CA THR A 373 6.13 25.42 -13.97
C THR A 373 7.56 25.50 -14.49
N LYS A 374 7.79 26.32 -15.51
CA LYS A 374 9.15 26.57 -16.02
C LYS A 374 10.06 27.20 -14.96
N GLU A 375 9.56 28.24 -14.28
CA GLU A 375 10.26 28.91 -13.19
C GLU A 375 10.63 27.93 -12.06
N GLN A 376 9.71 27.04 -11.66
CA GLN A 376 9.98 26.03 -10.62
C GLN A 376 11.11 25.06 -10.99
N ILE A 377 11.20 24.65 -12.24
CA ILE A 377 12.28 23.77 -12.71
C ILE A 377 13.59 24.56 -12.79
N GLU A 378 13.57 25.78 -13.32
CA GLU A 378 14.75 26.65 -13.39
C GLU A 378 15.32 26.96 -12.00
N ASP A 379 14.46 27.19 -11.00
CA ASP A 379 14.84 27.37 -9.59
C ASP A 379 15.48 26.11 -8.99
N LEU A 380 14.93 24.93 -9.31
CA LEU A 380 15.49 23.65 -8.88
C LEU A 380 16.88 23.43 -9.48
N LEU A 381 17.05 23.67 -10.79
CA LEU A 381 18.33 23.55 -11.47
C LEU A 381 19.36 24.54 -10.92
N SER A 382 18.95 25.79 -10.68
CA SER A 382 19.77 26.82 -10.05
C SER A 382 20.21 26.42 -8.64
N SER A 383 19.33 25.77 -7.88
CA SER A 383 19.63 25.22 -6.54
C SER A 383 20.66 24.09 -6.61
N LYS A 384 20.56 23.17 -7.58
CA LYS A 384 21.56 22.12 -7.80
C LYS A 384 22.90 22.67 -8.28
N GLN A 385 22.89 23.74 -9.08
CA GLN A 385 24.11 24.46 -9.43
C GLN A 385 24.73 25.10 -8.19
N ARG A 386 23.98 25.84 -7.38
CA ARG A 386 24.47 26.45 -6.12
C ARG A 386 25.16 25.42 -5.23
N LEU A 387 24.58 24.22 -5.07
CA LEU A 387 25.21 23.13 -4.32
C LEU A 387 26.57 22.72 -4.89
N LYS A 388 26.74 22.71 -6.23
CA LYS A 388 28.05 22.43 -6.88
C LYS A 388 29.06 23.54 -6.63
N TRP A 389 28.65 24.81 -6.73
CA TRP A 389 29.51 25.96 -6.49
C TRP A 389 29.97 26.04 -5.02
N GLU A 390 29.05 25.79 -4.08
CA GLU A 390 29.36 25.73 -2.65
C GLU A 390 30.33 24.61 -2.28
N LYS A 391 30.53 23.59 -3.14
CA LYS A 391 31.56 22.57 -2.91
C LYS A 391 32.98 23.13 -2.94
N ASN A 392 33.20 24.21 -3.70
CA ASN A 392 34.50 24.83 -3.92
C ASN A 392 34.66 26.14 -3.14
N MET A 393 33.67 26.49 -2.30
CA MET A 393 33.69 27.71 -1.49
C MET A 393 34.57 27.51 -0.24
N PRO A 394 35.32 28.53 0.21
CA PRO A 394 36.07 28.47 1.48
C PRO A 394 35.16 28.12 2.65
N LYS A 395 35.68 27.36 3.62
CA LYS A 395 34.92 26.94 4.80
C LYS A 395 34.44 28.16 5.62
N GLU A 396 35.26 29.21 5.69
CA GLU A 396 34.94 30.45 6.39
C GLU A 396 33.70 31.14 5.80
N ASP A 397 33.61 31.23 4.47
CA ASP A 397 32.47 31.84 3.78
C ASP A 397 31.19 31.01 4.01
N LEU A 398 31.31 29.68 4.05
CA LEU A 398 30.18 28.80 4.40
C LEU A 398 29.72 29.03 5.84
N HIS A 399 30.65 29.20 6.79
CA HIS A 399 30.32 29.52 8.18
C HIS A 399 29.66 30.90 8.31
N ILE A 400 30.12 31.91 7.55
CA ILE A 400 29.49 33.23 7.52
C ILE A 400 28.05 33.12 7.02
N LYS A 401 27.80 32.36 5.94
CA LYS A 401 26.45 32.10 5.43
C LYS A 401 25.57 31.37 6.44
N GLN A 402 26.11 30.35 7.13
CA GLN A 402 25.40 29.64 8.19
C GLN A 402 25.03 30.57 9.34
N ALA A 403 25.96 31.40 9.81
CA ALA A 403 25.71 32.38 10.86
C ALA A 403 24.66 33.41 10.44
N ALA A 404 24.74 33.93 9.21
CA ALA A 404 23.73 34.84 8.67
C ALA A 404 22.34 34.20 8.60
N ALA A 405 22.25 32.96 8.10
CA ALA A 405 21.00 32.20 8.08
C ALA A 405 20.45 31.94 9.49
N LEU A 406 21.32 31.69 10.46
CA LEU A 406 20.94 31.51 11.87
C LEU A 406 20.34 32.79 12.47
N VAL A 407 20.96 33.95 12.23
CA VAL A 407 20.43 35.25 12.69
C VAL A 407 19.03 35.49 12.12
N VAL A 408 18.85 35.31 10.81
CA VAL A 408 17.55 35.48 10.15
C VAL A 408 16.52 34.44 10.64
N LYS A 409 16.95 33.21 10.95
CA LYS A 409 16.09 32.20 11.60
C LYS A 409 15.58 32.69 12.95
N LEU A 410 16.45 33.27 13.78
CA LEU A 410 16.09 33.80 15.10
C LEU A 410 15.11 34.98 15.00
N GLU A 411 15.29 35.86 14.00
CA GLU A 411 14.28 36.90 13.67
C GLU A 411 12.93 36.28 13.31
N GLY A 412 12.95 35.23 12.47
CA GLY A 412 11.75 34.45 12.12
C GLY A 412 11.06 33.86 13.35
N ASN A 413 11.83 33.27 14.27
CA ASN A 413 11.30 32.73 15.53
C ASN A 413 10.70 33.84 16.40
N SER A 414 11.32 35.02 16.48
CA SER A 414 10.77 36.17 17.21
C SER A 414 9.45 36.66 16.62
N LEU A 415 9.36 36.74 15.28
CA LEU A 415 8.11 37.09 14.59
C LEU A 415 7.03 36.02 14.80
N PHE A 416 7.41 34.74 14.79
CA PHE A 416 6.50 33.64 15.04
C PHE A 416 5.92 33.72 16.46
N SER A 417 6.76 33.88 17.47
CA SER A 417 6.36 33.99 18.87
C SER A 417 5.55 35.26 19.18
N SER A 418 5.69 36.31 18.36
CA SER A 418 4.88 37.54 18.47
C SER A 418 3.57 37.47 17.67
N GLY A 419 3.25 36.34 17.05
CA GLY A 419 2.03 36.12 16.29
C GLY A 419 2.05 36.66 14.85
N ASN A 420 3.16 37.26 14.39
CA ASN A 420 3.31 37.70 13.01
C ASN A 420 3.74 36.54 12.10
N ILE A 421 2.78 35.65 11.81
CA ILE A 421 3.03 34.41 11.08
C ILE A 421 3.49 34.65 9.64
N SER A 422 2.91 35.63 8.95
CA SER A 422 3.33 35.98 7.58
C SER A 422 4.76 36.54 7.55
N GLY A 423 5.12 37.37 8.55
CA GLY A 423 6.48 37.88 8.70
C GLY A 423 7.48 36.76 8.98
N ALA A 424 7.12 35.82 9.86
CA ALA A 424 7.93 34.64 10.17
C ALA A 424 8.18 33.79 8.91
N ALA A 425 7.13 33.49 8.12
CA ALA A 425 7.26 32.75 6.87
C ALA A 425 8.21 33.43 5.86
N SER A 426 8.13 34.76 5.76
CA SER A 426 9.05 35.56 4.93
C SER A 426 10.49 35.44 5.42
N LYS A 427 10.72 35.54 6.74
CA LYS A 427 12.06 35.41 7.33
C LYS A 427 12.64 34.01 7.20
N TYR A 428 11.85 32.95 7.37
CA TYR A 428 12.34 31.59 7.09
C TYR A 428 12.69 31.38 5.62
N SER A 429 11.97 32.04 4.69
CA SER A 429 12.31 32.02 3.26
C SER A 429 13.64 32.73 2.98
N GLU A 430 13.87 33.89 3.61
CA GLU A 430 15.14 34.61 3.56
C GLU A 430 16.28 33.73 4.13
N ALA A 431 16.07 33.11 5.30
CA ALA A 431 17.04 32.19 5.91
C ALA A 431 17.36 31.00 5.01
N LEU A 432 16.38 30.39 4.34
CA LEU A 432 16.60 29.30 3.38
C LEU A 432 17.42 29.73 2.16
N SER A 433 17.30 30.99 1.74
CA SER A 433 18.07 31.54 0.62
C SER A 433 19.55 31.74 0.96
N LEU A 434 19.85 32.08 2.22
CA LEU A 434 21.20 32.28 2.76
C LEU A 434 21.87 30.97 3.21
N CYS A 435 21.08 30.05 3.76
CA CYS A 435 21.55 28.78 4.31
C CYS A 435 22.25 27.94 3.23
N PRO A 436 23.49 27.48 3.45
CA PRO A 436 24.17 26.61 2.48
C PRO A 436 23.34 25.36 2.14
N MET A 437 23.41 24.90 0.89
CA MET A 437 22.67 23.73 0.42
C MET A 437 23.14 22.44 1.10
N ARG A 438 24.39 22.41 1.60
CA ARG A 438 24.96 21.27 2.36
C ARG A 438 24.48 21.21 3.81
N SER A 439 24.00 22.32 4.37
CA SER A 439 23.48 22.43 5.75
C SER A 439 22.09 21.78 5.87
N LYS A 440 22.03 20.46 5.67
CA LYS A 440 20.76 19.73 5.60
C LYS A 440 19.96 19.84 6.90
N LYS A 441 20.61 19.73 8.07
CA LYS A 441 19.95 19.79 9.37
C LYS A 441 19.23 21.13 9.56
N GLU A 442 19.91 22.23 9.27
CA GLU A 442 19.36 23.58 9.38
C GLU A 442 18.23 23.81 8.37
N ARG A 443 18.38 23.33 7.13
CA ARG A 443 17.33 23.42 6.11
C ARG A 443 16.08 22.61 6.48
N VAL A 444 16.23 21.43 7.08
CA VAL A 444 15.10 20.63 7.59
C VAL A 444 14.30 21.45 8.60
N VAL A 445 14.96 22.07 9.57
CA VAL A 445 14.33 22.94 10.57
C VAL A 445 13.60 24.12 9.91
N LEU A 446 14.28 24.85 9.02
CA LEU A 446 13.70 26.02 8.36
C LEU A 446 12.47 25.68 7.52
N TYR A 447 12.52 24.61 6.71
CA TYR A 447 11.37 24.13 5.97
C TYR A 447 10.24 23.70 6.90
N SER A 448 10.55 22.98 7.97
CA SER A 448 9.54 22.54 8.93
C SER A 448 8.86 23.74 9.60
N ASN A 449 9.60 24.76 10.05
CA ASN A 449 9.04 25.93 10.71
C ASN A 449 8.23 26.80 9.75
N ARG A 450 8.65 26.91 8.48
CA ARG A 450 7.86 27.57 7.45
C ARG A 450 6.58 26.80 7.10
N ALA A 451 6.61 25.46 7.10
CA ALA A 451 5.40 24.64 6.99
C ALA A 451 4.41 24.91 8.13
N GLN A 452 4.88 25.10 9.37
CA GLN A 452 4.03 25.52 10.48
C GLN A 452 3.36 26.86 10.22
N CYS A 453 4.09 27.83 9.68
CA CYS A 453 3.52 29.12 9.33
C CYS A 453 2.42 28.96 8.28
N TYR A 454 2.63 28.12 7.27
CA TYR A 454 1.62 27.85 6.24
C TYR A 454 0.37 27.14 6.77
N LEU A 455 0.50 26.25 7.76
CA LEU A 455 -0.65 25.67 8.44
C LEU A 455 -1.50 26.73 9.15
N LEU A 456 -0.86 27.60 9.94
CA LEU A 456 -1.53 28.69 10.66
C LEU A 456 -2.18 29.71 9.69
N LEU A 457 -1.58 29.90 8.52
CA LEU A 457 -2.12 30.75 7.45
C LEU A 457 -3.17 30.05 6.57
N GLN A 458 -3.60 28.83 6.92
CA GLN A 458 -4.59 28.05 6.17
C GLN A 458 -4.16 27.74 4.72
N GLN A 459 -2.86 27.50 4.51
CA GLN A 459 -2.25 27.18 3.21
C GLN A 459 -1.72 25.74 3.18
N PRO A 460 -2.61 24.72 3.13
CA PRO A 460 -2.20 23.32 3.31
C PRO A 460 -1.27 22.81 2.19
N LEU A 461 -1.45 23.25 0.95
CA LEU A 461 -0.58 22.82 -0.17
C LEU A 461 0.87 23.30 0.01
N ALA A 462 1.07 24.51 0.53
CA ALA A 462 2.39 25.05 0.82
C ALA A 462 3.02 24.34 2.03
N ALA A 463 2.23 24.03 3.06
CA ALA A 463 2.66 23.24 4.20
C ALA A 463 3.11 21.82 3.78
N ILE A 464 2.37 21.13 2.90
CA ILE A 464 2.75 19.82 2.36
C ILE A 464 4.07 19.90 1.60
N SER A 465 4.24 20.93 0.77
CA SER A 465 5.46 21.12 -0.02
C SER A 465 6.69 21.27 0.88
N ASP A 466 6.64 22.17 1.86
CA ASP A 466 7.76 22.39 2.78
C ASP A 466 8.02 21.19 3.70
N ALA A 467 6.96 20.59 4.27
CA ALA A 467 7.12 19.41 5.12
C ALA A 467 7.71 18.23 4.33
N THR A 468 7.32 18.05 3.06
CA THR A 468 7.90 17.03 2.18
C THR A 468 9.38 17.30 1.93
N ARG A 469 9.78 18.54 1.62
CA ARG A 469 11.20 18.89 1.44
C ARG A 469 12.03 18.63 2.70
N ALA A 470 11.49 18.98 3.87
CA ALA A 470 12.13 18.67 5.15
C ALA A 470 12.32 17.14 5.31
N LEU A 471 11.30 16.34 5.02
CA LEU A 471 11.35 14.88 5.12
C LEU A 471 12.29 14.23 4.10
N CYS A 472 12.44 14.82 2.91
CA CYS A 472 13.38 14.36 1.89
C CYS A 472 14.84 14.66 2.27
N LEU A 473 15.09 15.78 2.95
CA LEU A 473 16.44 16.19 3.38
C LEU A 473 16.90 15.48 4.65
N HIS A 474 15.97 15.07 5.51
CA HIS A 474 16.27 14.39 6.76
C HIS A 474 16.98 13.04 6.53
N ARG A 475 17.80 12.64 7.51
CA ARG A 475 18.48 11.34 7.52
C ARG A 475 18.20 10.65 8.86
N PRO A 476 17.53 9.49 8.87
CA PRO A 476 16.95 8.78 7.73
C PRO A 476 15.81 9.54 7.01
N VAL A 477 15.56 9.24 5.73
CA VAL A 477 14.50 9.88 4.92
C VAL A 477 13.13 9.58 5.55
N ASN A 478 12.19 10.53 5.46
CA ASN A 478 10.83 10.43 6.02
C ASN A 478 10.76 10.28 7.56
N ARG A 479 11.82 10.61 8.29
CA ARG A 479 11.92 10.35 9.74
C ARG A 479 12.12 11.63 10.56
N HIS A 480 11.26 12.64 10.35
CA HIS A 480 11.28 13.88 11.13
C HIS A 480 9.90 14.17 11.73
N ALA A 481 9.75 13.90 13.03
CA ALA A 481 8.46 13.92 13.74
C ALA A 481 7.65 15.22 13.51
N LYS A 482 8.27 16.39 13.69
CA LYS A 482 7.56 17.68 13.51
C LYS A 482 7.04 17.86 12.08
N SER A 483 7.82 17.47 11.07
CA SER A 483 7.38 17.57 9.67
C SER A 483 6.29 16.57 9.33
N LEU A 484 6.36 15.34 9.86
CA LEU A 484 5.29 14.34 9.71
C LEU A 484 3.97 14.86 10.29
N TRP A 485 4.01 15.39 11.52
CA TRP A 485 2.83 15.96 12.16
C TRP A 485 2.23 17.12 11.36
N ARG A 486 3.07 18.07 10.94
CA ARG A 486 2.66 19.23 10.13
C ARG A 486 2.04 18.79 8.80
N ARG A 487 2.60 17.76 8.14
CA ARG A 487 2.07 17.24 6.88
C ARG A 487 0.77 16.45 7.08
N ALA A 488 0.64 15.70 8.17
CA ALA A 488 -0.60 15.02 8.55
C ALA A 488 -1.77 16.01 8.75
N GLN A 489 -1.51 17.13 9.44
CA GLN A 489 -2.49 18.20 9.61
C GLN A 489 -2.88 18.85 8.28
N ALA A 490 -1.90 19.12 7.41
CA ALA A 490 -2.17 19.67 6.09
C ALA A 490 -3.00 18.72 5.20
N TYR A 491 -2.76 17.41 5.28
CA TYR A 491 -3.58 16.40 4.60
C TYR A 491 -5.00 16.33 5.17
N ASP A 492 -5.18 16.46 6.49
CA ASP A 492 -6.50 16.53 7.12
C ASP A 492 -7.32 17.72 6.60
N MET A 493 -6.69 18.91 6.50
CA MET A 493 -7.34 20.11 5.94
C MET A 493 -7.80 19.93 4.49
N LEU A 494 -7.16 19.04 3.73
CA LEU A 494 -7.52 18.70 2.35
C LEU A 494 -8.50 17.52 2.24
N GLY A 495 -8.88 16.89 3.36
CA GLY A 495 -9.72 15.67 3.36
C GLY A 495 -8.99 14.42 2.85
N LEU A 496 -7.66 14.45 2.78
CA LEU A 496 -6.80 13.34 2.35
C LEU A 496 -6.54 12.40 3.53
N ALA A 497 -7.60 11.68 3.92
CA ALA A 497 -7.62 10.92 5.16
C ALA A 497 -6.57 9.80 5.22
N LYS A 498 -6.31 9.13 4.09
CA LYS A 498 -5.31 8.07 4.00
C LYS A 498 -3.91 8.64 4.26
N GLU A 499 -3.53 9.68 3.52
CA GLU A 499 -2.22 10.30 3.62
C GLU A 499 -2.00 10.91 5.02
N SER A 500 -3.03 11.54 5.58
CA SER A 500 -3.01 12.05 6.96
C SER A 500 -2.81 10.94 7.99
N LEU A 501 -3.52 9.82 7.85
CA LEU A 501 -3.41 8.66 8.75
C LEU A 501 -1.98 8.07 8.74
N LEU A 502 -1.40 7.89 7.55
CA LEU A 502 -0.06 7.31 7.40
C LEU A 502 1.01 8.21 8.03
N ASP A 503 0.96 9.53 7.80
CA ASP A 503 1.88 10.47 8.43
C ASP A 503 1.71 10.51 9.95
N ALA A 504 0.47 10.44 10.46
CA ALA A 504 0.19 10.44 11.89
C ALA A 504 0.68 9.16 12.59
N ILE A 505 0.53 7.99 11.97
CA ILE A 505 1.06 6.72 12.49
C ILE A 505 2.59 6.78 12.53
N LEU A 506 3.23 7.26 11.45
CA LEU A 506 4.68 7.37 11.41
C LEU A 506 5.20 8.38 12.45
N PHE A 507 4.50 9.50 12.66
CA PHE A 507 4.79 10.46 13.73
C PHE A 507 4.80 9.79 15.12
N ILE A 508 3.77 9.00 15.44
CA ILE A 508 3.69 8.29 16.73
C ILE A 508 4.85 7.31 16.91
N ASN A 509 5.22 6.61 15.83
CA ASN A 509 6.36 5.70 15.83
C ASN A 509 7.67 6.44 16.10
N GLU A 510 7.88 7.62 15.48
CA GLU A 510 9.06 8.46 15.75
C GLU A 510 9.10 8.97 17.19
N CYS A 511 7.98 9.45 17.73
CA CYS A 511 7.91 9.92 19.12
C CYS A 511 8.24 8.82 20.13
N SER A 512 7.88 7.57 19.81
CA SER A 512 8.14 6.40 20.64
C SER A 512 9.62 5.95 20.59
N GLN A 513 10.36 6.32 19.54
CA GLN A 513 11.77 5.96 19.33
C GLN A 513 12.75 7.10 19.63
N SER A 514 12.25 8.32 19.89
CA SER A 514 13.07 9.51 20.13
C SER A 514 13.69 9.51 21.54
N ASN A 515 14.94 9.97 21.63
CA ASN A 515 15.65 10.25 22.89
C ASN A 515 15.51 11.72 23.35
N ASP A 516 14.88 12.57 22.53
CA ASP A 516 14.68 14.00 22.84
C ASP A 516 13.69 14.14 24.00
N PRO A 517 14.01 14.79 25.13
CA PRO A 517 13.09 14.95 26.26
C PRO A 517 11.78 15.72 25.93
N ASP A 518 11.74 16.51 24.85
CA ASP A 518 10.54 17.23 24.39
C ASP A 518 9.64 16.37 23.47
N LEU A 519 10.20 15.37 22.79
CA LEU A 519 9.47 14.45 21.89
C LEU A 519 9.31 13.04 22.44
N SER A 520 10.18 12.63 23.35
CA SER A 520 10.15 11.35 24.06
C SER A 520 9.00 11.40 25.06
N LEU A 521 8.05 10.52 24.83
CA LEU A 521 6.87 10.42 25.68
C LEU A 521 7.37 9.92 27.03
N ARG A 522 7.43 10.80 28.04
CA ARG A 522 7.92 10.52 29.41
C ARG A 522 7.28 9.29 30.09
N GLN A 523 6.30 8.64 29.46
CA GLN A 523 5.61 7.42 29.93
C GLN A 523 5.14 6.47 28.81
N ASN A 524 5.75 6.44 27.61
CA ASN A 524 5.26 5.61 26.47
C ASN A 524 3.78 5.87 26.09
N LYS A 525 3.21 7.04 26.40
CA LYS A 525 1.82 7.39 26.11
C LYS A 525 1.75 8.28 24.89
N VAL A 526 1.06 7.82 23.85
CA VAL A 526 0.75 8.61 22.64
C VAL A 526 0.10 9.94 23.04
N PRO A 527 0.49 11.10 22.47
CA PRO A 527 -0.17 12.37 22.76
C PRO A 527 -1.66 12.33 22.41
N ASP A 528 -2.51 12.86 23.29
CA ASP A 528 -3.97 12.84 23.11
C ASP A 528 -4.41 13.45 21.77
N TYR A 529 -3.74 14.52 21.32
CA TYR A 529 -4.02 15.14 20.02
C TYR A 529 -3.72 14.21 18.85
N ALA A 530 -2.65 13.40 18.93
CA ALA A 530 -2.25 12.48 17.88
C ALA A 530 -3.21 11.28 17.84
N GLU A 531 -3.60 10.78 19.01
CA GLU A 531 -4.62 9.73 19.12
C GLU A 531 -5.97 10.20 18.54
N ARG A 532 -6.40 11.43 18.83
CA ARG A 532 -7.62 12.02 18.26
C ARG A 532 -7.55 12.10 16.73
N LEU A 533 -6.43 12.58 16.17
CA LEU A 533 -6.25 12.64 14.72
C LEU A 533 -6.28 11.25 14.09
N VAL A 534 -5.54 10.28 14.65
CA VAL A 534 -5.55 8.90 14.15
C VAL A 534 -6.96 8.30 14.18
N LYS A 535 -7.71 8.46 15.28
CA LYS A 535 -9.10 7.97 15.37
C LYS A 535 -10.01 8.62 14.32
N LYS A 536 -9.87 9.93 14.09
CA LYS A 536 -10.61 10.65 13.04
C LYS A 536 -10.28 10.07 11.67
N GLN A 537 -9.00 9.95 11.34
CA GLN A 537 -8.59 9.49 10.01
C GLN A 537 -8.85 8.00 9.79
N MET A 538 -8.75 7.15 10.81
CA MET A 538 -9.12 5.74 10.71
C MET A 538 -10.60 5.58 10.32
N ARG A 539 -11.50 6.41 10.86
CA ARG A 539 -12.93 6.40 10.48
C ARG A 539 -13.14 6.91 9.05
N ALA A 540 -12.43 7.96 8.67
CA ALA A 540 -12.53 8.57 7.34
C ALA A 540 -11.92 7.69 6.23
N ALA A 541 -10.84 6.98 6.52
CA ALA A 541 -10.17 6.05 5.61
C ALA A 541 -10.67 4.59 5.73
N TRP A 542 -11.69 4.35 6.56
CA TRP A 542 -12.23 3.02 6.80
C TRP A 542 -12.70 2.34 5.50
N LEU A 543 -12.30 1.08 5.29
CA LEU A 543 -12.54 0.37 4.04
C LEU A 543 -14.03 0.24 3.69
N PHE A 544 -14.88 0.03 4.69
CA PHE A 544 -16.32 -0.10 4.47
C PHE A 544 -17.07 1.24 4.48
N ARG A 545 -16.39 2.39 4.55
CA ARG A 545 -17.05 3.70 4.66
C ARG A 545 -18.06 3.96 3.53
N GLU A 546 -17.65 3.75 2.27
CA GLU A 546 -18.56 3.97 1.12
C GLU A 546 -19.76 3.01 1.16
N ALA A 547 -19.52 1.74 1.49
CA ALA A 547 -20.57 0.72 1.60
C ALA A 547 -21.55 1.06 2.74
N ALA A 548 -21.05 1.49 3.89
CA ALA A 548 -21.86 1.89 5.04
C ALA A 548 -22.77 3.07 4.70
N ILE A 549 -22.24 4.10 4.03
CA ILE A 549 -23.03 5.26 3.58
C ILE A 549 -24.15 4.81 2.62
N LYS A 550 -23.82 3.96 1.64
CA LYS A 550 -24.77 3.49 0.62
C LYS A 550 -25.92 2.66 1.21
N HIS A 551 -25.64 1.84 2.22
CA HIS A 551 -26.59 0.90 2.82
C HIS A 551 -27.27 1.45 4.09
N GLY A 552 -27.19 2.76 4.34
CA GLY A 552 -27.84 3.41 5.49
C GLY A 552 -27.28 2.95 6.84
N GLY A 553 -26.05 2.44 6.87
CA GLY A 553 -25.33 2.14 8.09
C GLY A 553 -25.22 3.39 8.94
N VAL A 554 -25.76 3.32 10.16
CA VAL A 554 -25.86 4.45 11.09
C VAL A 554 -24.50 5.12 11.23
N HIS A 555 -24.42 6.38 10.80
CA HIS A 555 -23.44 7.33 11.31
C HIS A 555 -23.69 7.39 12.82
N ASN A 556 -22.81 6.82 13.64
CA ASN A 556 -22.78 7.21 15.04
C ASN A 556 -22.52 8.71 15.05
N GLN A 557 -23.50 9.43 15.59
CA GLN A 557 -23.53 10.87 15.80
C GLN A 557 -22.15 11.38 16.25
N GLY A 558 -21.62 12.29 15.45
CA GLY A 558 -20.41 13.05 15.72
C GLY A 558 -20.10 14.08 14.63
N ASP A 559 -20.93 14.17 13.59
CA ASP A 559 -20.68 15.00 12.40
C ASP A 559 -21.76 16.07 12.19
N GLY A 560 -22.46 16.49 13.25
CA GLY A 560 -23.44 17.57 13.16
C GLY A 560 -24.28 17.76 14.41
N GLY A 561 -23.76 18.52 15.38
CA GLY A 561 -24.49 18.95 16.58
C GLY A 561 -23.57 19.49 17.67
N ASP A 562 -23.35 20.79 17.65
CA ASP A 562 -22.90 21.65 18.76
C ASP A 562 -21.65 21.23 19.57
N ILE A 563 -20.47 21.53 19.02
CA ILE A 563 -19.32 22.03 19.81
C ILE A 563 -18.86 23.34 19.15
N TYR A 564 -19.76 24.32 19.13
CA TYR A 564 -19.41 25.74 19.16
C TYR A 564 -20.07 26.32 20.41
N GLY A 565 -19.63 25.84 21.58
CA GLY A 565 -19.79 26.55 22.84
C GLY A 565 -18.52 27.37 23.09
N PRO A 566 -18.61 28.57 23.69
CA PRO A 566 -17.46 29.45 23.86
C PRO A 566 -16.59 28.92 25.02
N GLU A 567 -15.79 27.91 24.75
CA GLU A 567 -14.68 27.52 25.59
C GLU A 567 -13.41 27.90 24.84
N THR A 568 -12.77 28.95 25.36
CA THR A 568 -11.47 29.53 24.97
C THR A 568 -10.60 28.64 24.07
N ASP A 569 -10.62 29.02 22.80
CA ASP A 569 -9.72 28.67 21.71
C ASP A 569 -8.27 29.08 22.05
N ASP A 570 -7.53 28.23 22.77
CA ASP A 570 -6.11 28.46 23.06
C ASP A 570 -5.21 27.21 22.94
N SER A 571 -5.70 26.06 22.44
CA SER A 571 -4.89 24.82 22.45
C SER A 571 -4.95 23.90 21.21
N GLU A 572 -5.51 24.34 20.08
CA GLU A 572 -5.55 23.51 18.86
C GLU A 572 -4.23 23.52 18.06
N TRP A 573 -3.32 24.41 18.43
CA TRP A 573 -2.00 24.58 17.83
C TRP A 573 -0.90 24.48 18.90
N GLU A 574 -0.84 23.40 19.69
CA GLU A 574 0.34 23.18 20.53
C GLU A 574 1.59 23.12 19.65
N THR A 575 2.29 24.24 19.64
CA THR A 575 3.57 24.43 18.98
C THR A 575 4.57 23.58 19.75
N ALA A 576 5.14 22.56 19.09
CA ALA A 576 6.41 21.99 19.51
C ALA A 576 7.50 23.06 19.32
N SER A 577 7.50 24.05 20.21
CA SER A 577 8.43 25.18 20.25
C SER A 577 9.86 24.64 20.24
N GLU A 578 10.68 25.16 19.34
CA GLU A 578 12.12 24.95 19.40
C GLU A 578 12.68 25.87 20.48
N SER A 579 12.94 25.33 21.67
CA SER A 579 13.93 25.92 22.57
C SER A 579 15.19 25.08 22.56
N ASP A 580 15.89 25.05 21.42
CA ASP A 580 17.30 24.66 21.39
C ASP A 580 18.14 25.82 21.93
N MET A 581 18.19 25.94 23.26
CA MET A 581 19.31 26.55 23.96
C MET A 581 20.00 25.43 24.74
N GLY A 582 20.88 24.68 24.08
CA GLY A 582 21.47 23.48 24.67
C GLY A 582 22.73 22.97 23.98
N ASN A 583 23.82 23.74 24.09
CA ASN A 583 25.22 23.32 23.99
C ASN A 583 25.71 22.84 22.61
N ASP A 584 26.19 23.79 21.81
CA ASP A 584 27.13 23.58 20.71
C ASP A 584 28.44 22.98 21.27
N GLY A 585 28.45 21.65 21.41
CA GLY A 585 29.67 20.88 21.48
C GLY A 585 30.26 20.84 20.07
N ILE A 586 31.32 21.63 19.84
CA ILE A 586 32.32 21.36 18.80
C ILE A 586 32.68 19.87 18.93
N GLY A 587 32.23 19.05 17.98
CA GLY A 587 32.34 17.60 18.05
C GLY A 587 32.36 17.02 16.63
N ASP A 588 33.58 16.93 16.11
CA ASP A 588 34.10 16.13 15.01
C ASP A 588 33.24 15.93 13.75
N ASP A 589 33.72 16.57 12.68
CA ASP A 589 33.50 16.20 11.29
C ASP A 589 33.75 14.68 11.11
N ASP A 590 32.67 13.91 10.93
CA ASP A 590 32.75 12.54 10.42
C ASP A 590 33.01 12.62 8.91
N ASP A 591 34.28 12.87 8.56
CA ASP A 591 34.83 12.72 7.22
C ASP A 591 34.78 11.25 6.81
N GLY A 592 33.67 10.86 6.16
CA GLY A 592 33.56 9.60 5.45
C GLY A 592 34.53 9.55 4.27
N ASP A 593 35.66 8.88 4.51
CA ASP A 593 36.69 8.38 3.61
C ASP A 593 36.26 8.21 2.14
N TRP A 594 36.81 9.05 1.26
CA TRP A 594 36.82 8.82 -0.19
C TRP A 594 38.22 8.35 -0.57
N ASN A 595 38.40 7.03 -0.63
CA ASN A 595 39.58 6.44 -1.27
C ASN A 595 39.61 6.84 -2.74
N ASN A 596 40.57 7.71 -3.08
CA ASN A 596 41.07 7.87 -4.43
C ASN A 596 42.05 6.73 -4.70
N ASP A 597 41.59 5.71 -5.41
CA ASP A 597 42.48 4.85 -6.18
C ASP A 597 42.94 5.62 -7.42
N ASP A 598 44.15 6.17 -7.37
CA ASP A 598 45.01 6.18 -8.55
C ASP A 598 46.49 6.38 -8.21
N GLU A 599 47.31 5.64 -8.96
CA GLU A 599 48.75 5.76 -9.14
C GLU A 599 49.70 5.37 -7.98
N ARG A 600 50.28 4.17 -8.11
CA ARG A 600 51.74 4.05 -8.28
C ARG A 600 52.16 2.75 -8.98
N LYS A 601 52.76 2.95 -10.15
CA LYS A 601 53.77 2.07 -10.73
C LYS A 601 54.93 1.95 -9.74
N ASP A 602 55.31 0.73 -9.41
CA ASP A 602 56.63 0.15 -9.73
C ASP A 602 56.64 -1.34 -9.36
#